data_AF-A0A838TGN7-F1
#
_entry.id   AF-A0A838TGN7-F1
#
_cell.length_a   1.000
_cell.length_b   1.000
_cell.length_c   1.000
_cell.angle_alpha   90.00
_cell.angle_beta   90.00
_cell.angle_gamma   90.00
#
_symmetry.space_group_name_H-M   'P 1'
#
loop_
_entity.id
_entity.type
_entity.pdbx_description
1 polymer ?
#
loop_
_entity_poly.entity_id
_entity_poly.type
_entity_poly.pdbx_seq_one_letter_code
_entity_poly.pdbx_strand_id
1 'polypeptide(L)'
;SRSLFSAQRVPLGVEHSLATGAKPCGLWVDAERARFVRRPIIEVLNSREEWEALGEKVEASLGEALFRENDRWIPALRLPKTLDRFKLGNLCRLPEKKIYGRELPLATAVADQADLQLVKPLRRTWQIKSLPEEELRARVAEALPQWSGGGVVAEFVRRGDLLSVRIDFSNVPATGVRDSFGATVVDPPERAALPLPCRGCPELEHDQTVEIVASPAFAWRRLGLVERDGTPTRRGVVFGFFQGGEGLAIAAALEEETYPIDDLVFDLANIRAGPRFAGDDAPLGGRLGALCQRVYERTDHPGYLEMGVPLHYGSGAAEVIREVVTNPGGRYKITSDSLRHGDVERALMEWRSLLRHLAAGPDLEWERWMALKSAAHQILDRTTSPAFLNFPPLLAAQQRRSGA
;
A
#
# COMPACT_ATOMS: atom_id res chain seq x y z
N SER A 1 -3.86 -13.46 -51.82
CA SER A 1 -3.17 -12.82 -50.69
C SER A 1 -3.87 -13.22 -49.40
N ARG A 2 -3.31 -14.16 -48.63
CA ARG A 2 -3.77 -14.40 -47.25
C ARG A 2 -2.91 -13.52 -46.35
N SER A 3 -3.50 -12.46 -45.80
CA SER A 3 -2.84 -11.65 -44.77
C SER A 3 -2.45 -12.57 -43.62
N LEU A 4 -1.16 -12.59 -43.26
CA LEU A 4 -0.65 -13.27 -42.07
C LEU A 4 -1.07 -12.55 -40.77
N PHE A 5 -1.71 -11.38 -40.89
CA PHE A 5 -2.23 -10.59 -39.78
C PHE A 5 -3.75 -10.79 -39.67
N SER A 6 -4.19 -11.21 -38.49
CA SER A 6 -5.60 -11.25 -38.12
C SER A 6 -6.17 -9.83 -38.15
N ALA A 7 -7.33 -9.64 -38.79
CA ALA A 7 -8.09 -8.40 -38.73
C ALA A 7 -8.83 -8.23 -37.38
N GLN A 8 -8.72 -9.21 -36.48
CA GLN A 8 -9.35 -9.18 -35.17
C GLN A 8 -8.66 -8.13 -34.29
N ARG A 9 -9.40 -7.09 -33.92
CA ARG A 9 -8.96 -6.14 -32.90
C ARG A 9 -8.90 -6.88 -31.56
N VAL A 10 -7.72 -6.92 -30.96
CA VAL A 10 -7.54 -7.43 -29.60
C VAL A 10 -7.96 -6.33 -28.63
N PRO A 11 -8.95 -6.56 -27.76
CA PRO A 11 -9.37 -5.55 -26.80
C PRO A 11 -8.26 -5.31 -25.76
N LEU A 12 -7.93 -4.05 -25.54
CA LEU A 12 -6.93 -3.59 -24.57
C LEU A 12 -7.56 -3.32 -23.20
N GLY A 13 -8.88 -3.13 -23.12
CA GLY A 13 -9.62 -2.79 -21.90
C GLY A 13 -9.61 -1.30 -21.56
N VAL A 14 -9.58 -0.47 -22.60
CA VAL A 14 -9.66 1.00 -22.55
C VAL A 14 -10.67 1.55 -23.56
N GLU A 15 -11.34 0.68 -24.32
CA GLU A 15 -12.19 1.05 -25.44
C GLU A 15 -13.32 1.97 -25.01
N HIS A 16 -13.97 1.67 -23.88
CA HIS A 16 -15.08 2.48 -23.39
C HIS A 16 -14.60 3.84 -22.90
N SER A 17 -13.50 3.87 -22.16
CA SER A 17 -12.89 5.12 -21.68
C SER A 17 -12.36 5.99 -22.82
N LEU A 18 -11.79 5.41 -23.88
CA LEU A 18 -11.40 6.15 -25.09
C LEU A 18 -12.61 6.70 -25.85
N ALA A 19 -13.70 5.93 -25.94
CA ALA A 19 -14.93 6.36 -26.61
C ALA A 19 -15.67 7.47 -25.84
N THR A 20 -15.63 7.42 -24.51
CA THR A 20 -16.42 8.32 -23.64
C THR A 20 -15.61 9.46 -23.04
N GLY A 21 -14.28 9.45 -23.23
CA GLY A 21 -13.35 10.48 -22.78
C GLY A 21 -13.04 10.44 -21.28
N ALA A 22 -12.35 11.47 -20.80
CA ALA A 22 -11.94 11.59 -19.41
C ALA A 22 -13.15 11.63 -18.45
N LYS A 23 -13.02 10.95 -17.30
CA LYS A 23 -14.03 10.92 -16.23
C LYS A 23 -13.49 11.55 -14.95
N PRO A 24 -14.35 12.03 -14.03
CA PRO A 24 -13.89 12.72 -12.82
C PRO A 24 -12.96 11.88 -11.93
N CYS A 25 -13.03 10.54 -12.00
CA CYS A 25 -12.12 9.65 -11.29
C CYS A 25 -10.68 9.64 -11.86
N GLY A 26 -10.46 10.17 -13.06
CA GLY A 26 -9.14 10.24 -13.71
C GLY A 26 -8.58 8.89 -14.16
N LEU A 27 -9.37 7.82 -14.14
CA LEU A 27 -8.98 6.48 -14.54
C LEU A 27 -9.38 6.23 -16.00
N TRP A 28 -8.46 5.67 -16.79
CA TRP A 28 -8.65 5.39 -18.22
C TRP A 28 -8.80 3.91 -18.55
N VAL A 29 -8.49 3.00 -17.62
CA VAL A 29 -8.71 1.56 -17.80
C VAL A 29 -10.09 1.19 -17.30
N ASP A 30 -10.88 0.54 -18.17
CA ASP A 30 -12.29 0.23 -17.91
C ASP A 30 -12.44 -0.66 -16.66
N ALA A 31 -11.57 -1.66 -16.52
CA ALA A 31 -11.52 -2.51 -15.34
C ALA A 31 -11.08 -1.76 -14.06
N GLU A 32 -10.22 -0.74 -14.15
CA GLU A 32 -9.85 0.08 -12.98
C GLU A 32 -11.03 0.94 -12.53
N ARG A 33 -11.75 1.57 -13.48
CA ARG A 33 -12.96 2.35 -13.19
C ARG A 33 -14.04 1.51 -12.53
N ALA A 34 -14.29 0.31 -13.08
CA ALA A 34 -15.23 -0.64 -12.53
C ALA A 34 -14.87 -1.07 -11.10
N ARG A 35 -13.58 -1.38 -10.85
CA ARG A 35 -13.10 -1.71 -9.50
C ARG A 35 -13.20 -0.52 -8.55
N PHE A 36 -12.88 0.68 -9.03
CA PHE A 36 -12.91 1.89 -8.22
C PHE A 36 -14.32 2.23 -7.76
N VAL A 37 -15.30 2.23 -8.65
CA VAL A 37 -16.69 2.58 -8.31
C VAL A 37 -17.36 1.54 -7.40
N ARG A 38 -16.98 0.27 -7.52
CA ARG A 38 -17.49 -0.84 -6.71
C ARG A 38 -16.79 -0.99 -5.37
N ARG A 39 -15.78 -0.17 -5.08
CA ARG A 39 -15.15 -0.08 -3.76
C ARG A 39 -15.81 1.07 -2.99
N PRO A 40 -16.84 0.80 -2.17
CA PRO A 40 -17.50 1.87 -1.43
C PRO A 40 -16.51 2.51 -0.45
N ILE A 41 -16.70 3.82 -0.24
CA ILE A 41 -16.08 4.55 0.87
C ILE A 41 -17.03 4.53 2.07
N ILE A 42 -16.46 4.60 3.27
CA ILE A 42 -17.22 4.81 4.49
C ILE A 42 -17.38 6.31 4.69
N GLU A 43 -18.63 6.74 4.82
CA GLU A 43 -18.98 8.08 5.27
C GLU A 43 -19.51 8.05 6.69
N VAL A 44 -19.25 9.13 7.41
CA VAL A 44 -19.80 9.40 8.74
C VAL A 44 -20.68 10.64 8.69
N LEU A 45 -21.70 10.67 9.55
CA LEU A 45 -22.50 11.87 9.76
C LEU A 45 -21.72 12.85 10.65
N ASN A 46 -21.42 14.04 10.15
CA ASN A 46 -20.68 15.07 10.89
C ASN A 46 -21.58 15.88 11.84
N SER A 47 -20.97 16.79 12.61
CA SER A 47 -21.68 17.65 13.58
C SER A 47 -22.72 18.59 12.96
N ARG A 48 -22.71 18.79 11.64
CA ARG A 48 -23.69 19.59 10.89
C ARG A 48 -24.78 18.77 10.20
N GLU A 49 -24.91 17.48 10.54
CA GLU A 49 -25.87 16.56 9.90
C GLU A 49 -25.59 16.34 8.40
N GLU A 50 -24.35 16.53 7.98
CA GLU A 50 -23.89 16.26 6.61
C GLU A 50 -23.04 14.99 6.58
N TRP A 51 -23.14 14.23 5.49
CA TRP A 51 -22.33 13.04 5.31
C TRP A 51 -21.00 13.40 4.66
N GLU A 52 -19.91 12.95 5.27
CA GLU A 52 -18.54 13.16 4.77
C GLU A 52 -17.71 11.89 4.88
N ALA A 53 -16.58 11.83 4.16
CA ALA A 53 -15.67 10.70 4.24
C ALA A 53 -15.16 10.52 5.68
N LEU A 54 -15.03 9.26 6.12
CA LEU A 54 -14.51 8.94 7.46
C LEU A 54 -13.19 9.67 7.73
N GLY A 55 -13.22 10.58 8.69
CA GLY A 55 -12.08 11.36 9.13
C GLY A 55 -11.09 10.56 9.99
N GLU A 56 -10.11 11.27 10.53
CA GLU A 56 -9.12 10.69 11.43
C GLU A 56 -9.77 10.34 12.79
N LYS A 57 -9.40 9.17 13.32
CA LYS A 57 -9.70 8.81 14.71
C LYS A 57 -8.76 9.57 15.63
N VAL A 58 -9.32 10.39 16.51
CA VAL A 58 -8.58 11.24 17.45
C VAL A 58 -9.01 10.98 18.88
N GLU A 59 -8.11 11.23 19.83
CA GLU A 59 -8.46 11.40 21.23
C GLU A 59 -8.76 12.87 21.51
N ALA A 60 -9.92 13.14 22.09
CA ALA A 60 -10.33 14.46 22.55
C ALA A 60 -10.81 14.40 23.99
N SER A 61 -10.98 15.56 24.62
CA SER A 61 -11.59 15.62 25.95
C SER A 61 -13.08 15.26 25.88
N LEU A 62 -13.60 14.55 26.87
CA LEU A 62 -15.02 14.19 26.94
C LEU A 62 -15.91 15.45 26.99
N GLY A 63 -15.41 16.56 27.52
CA GLY A 63 -16.10 17.86 27.53
C GLY A 63 -16.32 18.47 26.13
N GLU A 64 -15.45 18.14 25.18
CA GLU A 64 -15.52 18.63 23.78
C GLU A 64 -16.17 17.63 22.83
N ALA A 65 -16.32 16.37 23.26
CA ALA A 65 -16.91 15.31 22.47
C ALA A 65 -18.44 15.48 22.28
N LEU A 66 -18.92 15.16 21.07
CA LEU A 66 -20.33 15.12 20.73
C LEU A 66 -20.80 13.67 20.61
N PHE A 67 -21.95 13.36 21.21
CA PHE A 67 -22.63 12.08 21.07
C PHE A 67 -23.97 12.29 20.37
N ARG A 68 -24.41 11.28 19.61
CA ARG A 68 -25.72 11.31 18.98
C ARG A 68 -26.78 10.70 19.90
N GLU A 69 -27.88 11.43 20.10
CA GLU A 69 -29.05 10.92 20.81
C GLU A 69 -30.32 11.56 20.21
N ASN A 70 -31.32 10.73 19.91
CA ASN A 70 -32.57 11.14 19.27
C ASN A 70 -32.35 12.02 18.02
N ASP A 71 -31.46 11.56 17.13
CA ASP A 71 -31.09 12.23 15.87
C ASP A 71 -30.53 13.64 16.03
N ARG A 72 -29.86 13.92 17.15
CA ARG A 72 -29.18 15.19 17.38
C ARG A 72 -27.82 14.98 18.02
N TRP A 73 -26.87 15.82 17.64
CA TRP A 73 -25.59 15.94 18.31
C TRP A 73 -25.72 16.70 19.63
N ILE A 74 -25.29 16.08 20.71
CA ILE A 74 -25.35 16.64 22.05
C ILE A 74 -23.97 16.50 22.70
N PRO A 75 -23.44 17.55 23.37
CA PRO A 75 -22.21 17.45 24.14
C PRO A 75 -22.25 16.29 25.12
N ALA A 76 -21.19 15.49 25.19
CA ALA A 76 -21.18 14.21 25.89
C ALA A 76 -21.67 14.35 27.34
N LEU A 77 -21.16 15.34 28.06
CA LEU A 77 -21.48 15.56 29.47
C LEU A 77 -22.86 16.18 29.71
N ARG A 78 -23.64 16.51 28.66
CA ARG A 78 -25.07 16.82 28.80
C ARG A 78 -25.95 15.57 28.71
N LEU A 79 -25.37 14.42 28.40
CA LEU A 79 -26.08 13.14 28.34
C LEU A 79 -25.70 12.27 29.55
N PRO A 80 -26.65 11.92 30.43
CA PRO A 80 -26.39 11.06 31.59
C PRO A 80 -25.66 9.75 31.26
N LYS A 81 -26.05 9.11 30.15
CA LYS A 81 -25.55 7.81 29.71
C LYS A 81 -24.05 7.79 29.42
N THR A 82 -23.44 8.93 29.09
CA THR A 82 -21.99 8.99 28.82
C THR A 82 -21.17 8.75 30.09
N LEU A 83 -21.79 8.92 31.27
CA LEU A 83 -21.18 8.65 32.56
C LEU A 83 -21.42 7.21 33.05
N ASP A 84 -22.09 6.35 32.29
CA ASP A 84 -22.32 4.96 32.69
C ASP A 84 -21.05 4.12 32.74
N ARG A 85 -20.00 4.55 32.03
CA ARG A 85 -18.65 3.96 32.13
C ARG A 85 -17.98 4.24 33.48
N PHE A 86 -18.37 5.32 34.17
CA PHE A 86 -17.85 5.67 35.49
C PHE A 86 -18.80 5.16 36.57
N LYS A 87 -18.44 4.02 37.18
CA LYS A 87 -19.31 3.31 38.14
C LYS A 87 -19.31 3.89 39.56
N LEU A 88 -18.35 4.75 39.88
CA LEU A 88 -18.20 5.34 41.21
C LEU A 88 -19.10 6.56 41.40
N GLY A 89 -19.91 6.53 42.46
CA GLY A 89 -20.81 7.61 42.84
C GLY A 89 -22.15 7.61 42.10
N ASN A 90 -23.05 8.47 42.58
CA ASN A 90 -24.39 8.64 42.00
C ASN A 90 -24.36 9.72 40.93
N LEU A 91 -25.17 9.58 39.88
CA LEU A 91 -25.32 10.62 38.87
C LEU A 91 -25.78 11.92 39.53
N CYS A 92 -25.09 13.04 39.24
CA CYS A 92 -25.44 14.36 39.72
C CYS A 92 -25.33 15.40 38.61
N ARG A 93 -25.90 16.59 38.84
CA ARG A 93 -25.73 17.74 37.95
C ARG A 93 -24.70 18.70 38.53
N LEU A 94 -23.82 19.23 37.69
CA LEU A 94 -22.89 20.31 37.99
C LEU A 94 -23.50 21.63 37.48
N PRO A 95 -24.11 22.46 38.36
CA PRO A 95 -24.95 23.57 37.93
C PRO A 95 -24.19 24.66 37.16
N GLU A 96 -22.98 25.00 37.63
CA GLU A 96 -22.15 26.06 37.04
C GLU A 96 -21.83 25.80 35.57
N LYS A 97 -21.46 24.55 35.26
CA LYS A 97 -21.11 24.11 33.90
C LYS A 97 -22.32 23.60 33.10
N LYS A 98 -23.48 23.43 33.75
CA LYS A 98 -24.70 22.84 33.16
C LYS A 98 -24.47 21.46 32.52
N ILE A 99 -23.65 20.62 33.17
CA ILE A 99 -23.31 19.26 32.75
C ILE A 99 -23.66 18.24 33.83
N TYR A 100 -23.56 16.95 33.51
CA TYR A 100 -23.62 15.85 34.45
C TYR A 100 -22.24 15.49 34.97
N GLY A 101 -22.21 15.00 36.20
CA GLY A 101 -21.06 14.44 36.89
C GLY A 101 -21.47 13.27 37.78
N ARG A 102 -20.57 12.87 38.68
CA ARG A 102 -20.88 11.87 39.72
C ARG A 102 -20.65 12.50 41.10
N GLU A 103 -21.54 12.23 42.05
CA GLU A 103 -21.41 12.62 43.45
C GLU A 103 -21.05 11.40 44.29
N LEU A 104 -19.95 11.50 45.03
CA LEU A 104 -19.41 10.44 45.87
C LEU A 104 -19.45 10.88 47.34
N PRO A 105 -20.14 10.15 48.23
CA PRO A 105 -20.10 10.42 49.66
C PRO A 105 -18.72 10.08 50.24
N LEU A 106 -18.17 10.98 51.05
CA LEU A 106 -16.81 10.88 51.60
C LEU A 106 -16.81 10.61 53.11
N ALA A 107 -17.52 11.43 53.88
CA ALA A 107 -17.48 11.37 55.34
C ALA A 107 -18.71 11.99 55.98
N THR A 108 -18.97 11.67 57.24
CA THR A 108 -20.06 12.22 58.04
C THR A 108 -19.49 12.96 59.24
N ALA A 109 -20.00 14.16 59.52
CA ALA A 109 -19.73 14.88 60.76
C ALA A 109 -20.44 14.18 61.93
N VAL A 110 -19.79 14.14 63.09
CA VAL A 110 -20.38 13.60 64.33
C VAL A 110 -20.37 14.70 65.37
N ALA A 111 -21.49 14.84 66.10
CA ALA A 111 -21.59 15.80 67.20
C ALA A 111 -20.41 15.61 68.17
N ASP A 112 -19.83 16.72 68.61
CA ASP A 112 -18.70 16.77 69.55
C ASP A 112 -17.38 16.14 69.06
N GLN A 113 -17.23 15.95 67.73
CA GLN A 113 -15.96 15.54 67.10
C GLN A 113 -15.48 16.59 66.09
N ALA A 114 -14.21 16.96 66.15
CA ALA A 114 -13.59 17.86 65.18
C ALA A 114 -13.31 17.16 63.83
N ASP A 115 -13.03 15.85 63.86
CA ASP A 115 -12.71 15.06 62.67
C ASP A 115 -13.96 14.47 62.02
N LEU A 116 -13.93 14.33 60.69
CA LEU A 116 -15.01 13.70 59.93
C LEU A 116 -14.82 12.19 59.90
N GLN A 117 -15.89 11.43 60.16
CA GLN A 117 -15.89 9.97 60.08
C GLN A 117 -16.04 9.52 58.62
N LEU A 118 -15.03 8.84 58.10
CA LEU A 118 -15.03 8.37 56.71
C LEU A 118 -16.13 7.33 56.45
N VAL A 119 -16.68 7.34 55.23
CA VAL A 119 -17.57 6.28 54.77
C VAL A 119 -16.85 4.93 54.73
N LYS A 120 -17.60 3.83 54.89
CA LYS A 120 -17.05 2.46 54.97
C LYS A 120 -16.06 2.09 53.84
N PRO A 121 -16.30 2.44 52.56
CA PRO A 121 -15.31 2.18 51.50
C PRO A 121 -13.98 2.90 51.74
N LEU A 122 -13.99 4.19 52.05
CA LEU A 122 -12.76 4.97 52.26
C LEU A 122 -11.99 4.53 53.50
N ARG A 123 -12.68 4.14 54.57
CA ARG A 123 -12.03 3.56 55.76
C ARG A 123 -11.22 2.32 55.45
N ARG A 124 -11.75 1.46 54.57
CA ARG A 124 -11.06 0.23 54.14
C ARG A 124 -9.87 0.54 53.24
N THR A 125 -10.03 1.47 52.31
CA THR A 125 -8.99 1.82 51.34
C THR A 125 -7.81 2.55 51.99
N TRP A 126 -8.07 3.51 52.88
CA TRP A 126 -7.02 4.33 53.51
C TRP A 126 -6.58 3.84 54.88
N GLN A 127 -7.28 2.86 55.47
CA GLN A 127 -7.05 2.36 56.83
C GLN A 127 -7.10 3.46 57.91
N ILE A 128 -7.82 4.55 57.64
CA ILE A 128 -8.07 5.67 58.56
C ILE A 128 -9.56 5.69 58.91
N LYS A 129 -9.92 6.00 60.16
CA LYS A 129 -11.32 6.07 60.60
C LYS A 129 -11.91 7.46 60.44
N SER A 130 -11.17 8.48 60.88
CA SER A 130 -11.55 9.88 60.83
C SER A 130 -10.34 10.76 60.51
N LEU A 131 -10.59 11.93 59.95
CA LEU A 131 -9.57 12.92 59.65
C LEU A 131 -10.17 14.33 59.57
N PRO A 132 -9.35 15.38 59.74
CA PRO A 132 -9.76 16.76 59.52
C PRO A 132 -10.27 16.98 58.09
N GLU A 133 -11.23 17.88 57.93
CA GLU A 133 -11.86 18.13 56.62
C GLU A 133 -10.86 18.62 55.55
N GLU A 134 -9.91 19.49 55.92
CA GLU A 134 -8.88 19.99 54.99
C GLU A 134 -7.97 18.87 54.48
N GLU A 135 -7.54 17.97 55.38
CA GLU A 135 -6.73 16.81 55.01
C GLU A 135 -7.52 15.84 54.11
N LEU A 136 -8.82 15.65 54.40
CA LEU A 136 -9.70 14.86 53.54
C LEU A 136 -9.81 15.45 52.14
N ARG A 137 -10.02 16.77 52.03
CA ARG A 137 -10.14 17.45 50.74
C ARG A 137 -8.87 17.30 49.91
N ALA A 138 -7.70 17.50 50.51
CA ALA A 138 -6.41 17.34 49.84
C ALA A 138 -6.21 15.90 49.34
N ARG A 139 -6.45 14.91 50.21
CA ARG A 139 -6.25 13.51 49.87
C ARG A 139 -7.23 12.99 48.82
N VAL A 140 -8.48 13.46 48.86
CA VAL A 140 -9.46 13.17 47.79
C VAL A 140 -9.00 13.78 46.48
N ALA A 141 -8.59 15.05 46.45
CA ALA A 141 -8.17 15.70 45.21
C ALA A 141 -7.01 14.96 44.51
N GLU A 142 -6.08 14.39 45.27
CA GLU A 142 -4.97 13.60 44.75
C GLU A 142 -5.40 12.21 44.26
N ALA A 143 -6.21 11.49 45.04
CA ALA A 143 -6.56 10.10 44.76
C ALA A 143 -7.73 9.93 43.76
N LEU A 144 -8.58 10.95 43.61
CA LEU A 144 -9.83 10.86 42.86
C LEU A 144 -9.65 10.42 41.40
N PRO A 145 -8.74 10.99 40.59
CA PRO A 145 -8.63 10.62 39.18
C PRO A 145 -8.36 9.12 38.97
N GLN A 146 -7.56 8.50 39.84
CA GLN A 146 -7.27 7.08 39.77
C GLN A 146 -8.49 6.23 40.16
N TRP A 147 -9.27 6.68 41.15
CA TRP A 147 -10.40 5.93 41.66
C TRP A 147 -11.62 5.99 40.76
N SER A 148 -11.99 7.18 40.27
CA SER A 148 -13.18 7.36 39.44
C SER A 148 -12.99 6.98 37.97
N GLY A 149 -11.80 6.50 37.58
CA GLY A 149 -11.47 6.22 36.18
C GLY A 149 -11.24 7.49 35.35
N GLY A 150 -10.73 8.54 36.00
CA GLY A 150 -10.54 9.89 35.47
C GLY A 150 -11.36 10.93 36.22
N GLY A 151 -11.33 12.17 35.73
CA GLY A 151 -12.08 13.30 36.27
C GLY A 151 -11.35 14.05 37.38
N VAL A 152 -11.88 15.22 37.74
CA VAL A 152 -11.32 16.13 38.74
C VAL A 152 -12.40 16.56 39.73
N VAL A 153 -11.98 17.06 40.90
CA VAL A 153 -12.91 17.63 41.87
C VAL A 153 -13.58 18.87 41.26
N ALA A 154 -14.91 18.85 41.15
CA ALA A 154 -15.69 20.01 40.76
C ALA A 154 -15.99 20.88 41.99
N GLU A 155 -16.54 20.27 43.04
CA GLU A 155 -16.87 20.93 44.30
C GLU A 155 -17.04 19.89 45.42
N PHE A 156 -16.85 20.33 46.66
CA PHE A 156 -17.25 19.59 47.85
C PHE A 156 -18.60 20.12 48.34
N VAL A 157 -19.55 19.22 48.56
CA VAL A 157 -20.93 19.55 48.92
C VAL A 157 -21.26 18.94 50.28
N ARG A 158 -21.78 19.76 51.20
CA ARG A 158 -22.27 19.31 52.50
C ARG A 158 -23.79 19.28 52.52
N ARG A 159 -24.38 18.15 52.91
CA ARG A 159 -25.83 17.96 53.06
C ARG A 159 -26.12 17.39 54.45
N GLY A 160 -26.54 18.25 55.37
CA GLY A 160 -26.58 17.91 56.80
C GLY A 160 -25.17 17.54 57.27
N ASP A 161 -25.03 16.37 57.87
CA ASP A 161 -23.74 15.90 58.37
C ASP A 161 -22.86 15.25 57.28
N LEU A 162 -23.42 14.92 56.12
CA LEU A 162 -22.69 14.22 55.05
C LEU A 162 -21.88 15.20 54.19
N LEU A 163 -20.58 14.97 54.08
CA LEU A 163 -19.68 15.57 53.11
C LEU A 163 -19.53 14.65 51.89
N SER A 164 -19.80 15.19 50.71
CA SER A 164 -19.64 14.52 49.41
C SER A 164 -18.74 15.34 48.50
N VAL A 165 -18.17 14.70 47.48
CA VAL A 165 -17.49 15.36 46.37
C VAL A 165 -18.27 15.16 45.08
N ARG A 166 -18.37 16.22 44.27
CA ARG A 166 -18.86 16.14 42.90
C ARG A 166 -17.69 16.12 41.93
N ILE A 167 -17.73 15.23 40.96
CA ILE A 167 -16.65 14.92 40.04
C ILE A 167 -17.00 15.45 38.65
N ASP A 168 -16.07 16.19 38.04
CA ASP A 168 -16.13 16.65 36.65
C ASP A 168 -15.28 15.77 35.75
N PHE A 169 -15.88 15.21 34.70
CA PHE A 169 -15.22 14.32 33.75
C PHE A 169 -14.80 15.01 32.44
N SER A 170 -14.85 16.34 32.35
CA SER A 170 -14.56 17.11 31.13
C SER A 170 -13.21 16.76 30.50
N ASN A 171 -12.17 16.57 31.31
CA ASN A 171 -10.81 16.32 30.82
C ASN A 171 -10.51 14.83 30.59
N VAL A 172 -11.47 13.93 30.77
CA VAL A 172 -11.23 12.50 30.52
C VAL A 172 -11.15 12.25 29.02
N PRO A 173 -10.16 11.49 28.53
CA PRO A 173 -10.07 11.17 27.10
C PRO A 173 -11.31 10.41 26.59
N ALA A 174 -11.67 10.72 25.35
CA ALA A 174 -12.69 10.06 24.57
C ALA A 174 -12.17 9.92 23.13
N THR A 175 -12.25 8.70 22.60
CA THR A 175 -11.92 8.44 21.19
C THR A 175 -13.13 8.73 20.32
N GLY A 176 -12.93 9.52 19.27
CA GLY A 176 -13.95 9.84 18.30
C GLY A 176 -13.35 10.12 16.93
N VAL A 177 -14.20 10.47 15.98
CA VAL A 177 -13.79 10.92 14.65
C VAL A 177 -13.78 12.44 14.66
N ARG A 178 -12.69 13.06 14.20
CA ARG A 178 -12.68 14.51 13.96
C ARG A 178 -13.35 14.79 12.63
N ASP A 179 -14.41 15.60 12.66
CA ASP A 179 -15.13 16.01 11.48
C ASP A 179 -14.43 17.16 10.74
N SER A 180 -14.89 17.47 9.52
CA SER A 180 -14.32 18.55 8.71
C SER A 180 -14.50 19.96 9.30
N PHE A 181 -15.35 20.11 10.33
CA PHE A 181 -15.58 21.36 11.06
C PHE A 181 -14.78 21.45 12.37
N GLY A 182 -13.97 20.43 12.68
CA GLY A 182 -13.10 20.37 13.85
C GLY A 182 -13.77 19.82 15.11
N ALA A 183 -15.04 19.42 15.05
CA ALA A 183 -15.71 18.79 16.17
C ALA A 183 -15.33 17.30 16.27
N THR A 184 -15.25 16.76 17.49
CA THR A 184 -15.05 15.33 17.69
C THR A 184 -16.38 14.65 17.96
N VAL A 185 -16.82 13.83 17.01
CA VAL A 185 -18.05 13.03 17.13
C VAL A 185 -17.70 11.61 17.59
N VAL A 186 -18.41 11.11 18.59
CA VAL A 186 -18.22 9.75 19.13
C VAL A 186 -19.30 8.84 18.57
N ASP A 187 -18.84 7.70 18.05
CA ASP A 187 -19.69 6.66 17.45
C ASP A 187 -20.69 7.22 16.42
N PRO A 188 -20.21 7.98 15.41
CA PRO A 188 -21.11 8.57 14.43
C PRO A 188 -21.79 7.51 13.57
N PRO A 189 -23.04 7.73 13.12
CA PRO A 189 -23.66 6.89 12.11
C PRO A 189 -22.76 6.77 10.89
N GLU A 190 -22.53 5.54 10.44
CA GLU A 190 -21.72 5.23 9.27
C GLU A 190 -22.59 4.73 8.12
N ARG A 191 -22.18 5.03 6.88
CA ARG A 191 -22.79 4.42 5.68
C ARG A 191 -21.75 4.12 4.62
N ALA A 192 -22.03 3.10 3.81
CA ALA A 192 -21.31 2.87 2.57
C ALA A 192 -21.82 3.84 1.49
N ALA A 193 -20.91 4.51 0.79
CA ALA A 193 -21.23 5.42 -0.30
C ALA A 193 -20.31 5.23 -1.50
N LEU A 194 -20.74 5.69 -2.67
CA LEU A 194 -19.90 5.73 -3.86
C LEU A 194 -18.72 6.69 -3.65
N PRO A 195 -17.54 6.41 -4.24
CA PRO A 195 -16.44 7.37 -4.29
C PRO A 195 -16.93 8.73 -4.81
N LEU A 196 -16.47 9.82 -4.18
CA LEU A 196 -16.93 11.18 -4.51
C LEU A 196 -16.88 11.51 -6.00
N PRO A 197 -15.80 11.19 -6.75
CA PRO A 197 -15.75 11.48 -8.20
C PRO A 197 -16.79 10.72 -9.03
N CYS A 198 -17.31 9.60 -8.53
CA CYS A 198 -18.22 8.74 -9.27
C CYS A 198 -19.71 9.11 -9.10
N ARG A 199 -20.08 9.91 -8.09
CA ARG A 199 -21.50 10.21 -7.76
C ARG A 199 -22.25 10.94 -8.86
N GLY A 200 -21.55 11.80 -9.59
CA GLY A 200 -22.08 12.53 -10.75
C GLY A 200 -21.51 12.05 -12.08
N CYS A 201 -20.89 10.86 -12.12
CA CYS A 201 -20.26 10.37 -13.34
C CYS A 201 -21.35 9.90 -14.34
N PRO A 202 -21.33 10.37 -15.60
CA PRO A 202 -22.30 9.94 -16.61
C PRO A 202 -22.21 8.45 -16.94
N GLU A 203 -21.07 7.82 -16.66
CA GLU A 203 -20.81 6.41 -16.94
C GLU A 203 -20.97 5.50 -15.71
N LEU A 204 -21.58 6.01 -14.63
CA LEU A 204 -21.73 5.27 -13.38
C LEU A 204 -22.37 3.90 -13.58
N GLU A 205 -23.46 3.84 -14.35
CA GLU A 205 -24.19 2.60 -14.63
C GLU A 205 -23.33 1.58 -15.37
N HIS A 206 -22.56 2.03 -16.38
CA HIS A 206 -21.61 1.18 -17.09
C HIS A 206 -20.53 0.65 -16.14
N ASP A 207 -19.87 1.54 -15.38
CA ASP A 207 -18.77 1.16 -14.49
C ASP A 207 -19.24 0.21 -13.37
N GLN A 208 -20.51 0.28 -12.95
CA GLN A 208 -21.08 -0.64 -11.96
C GLN A 208 -21.42 -2.03 -12.52
N THR A 209 -21.69 -2.14 -13.82
CA THR A 209 -22.20 -3.37 -14.45
C THR A 209 -21.19 -4.10 -15.32
N VAL A 210 -20.20 -3.40 -15.87
CA VAL A 210 -19.20 -3.98 -16.79
C VAL A 210 -18.46 -5.17 -16.18
N GLU A 211 -18.13 -6.19 -16.98
CA GLU A 211 -17.34 -7.30 -16.47
C GLU A 211 -15.90 -6.84 -16.14
N ILE A 212 -15.40 -7.22 -14.97
CA ILE A 212 -14.02 -6.93 -14.58
C ILE A 212 -13.12 -8.03 -15.12
N VAL A 213 -12.60 -7.80 -16.32
CA VAL A 213 -11.69 -8.73 -17.00
C VAL A 213 -10.22 -8.37 -16.78
N ALA A 214 -9.34 -9.37 -16.87
CA ALA A 214 -7.89 -9.13 -16.91
C ALA A 214 -7.50 -8.64 -18.32
N SER A 215 -7.41 -7.33 -18.49
CA SER A 215 -7.05 -6.71 -19.78
C SER A 215 -5.56 -6.39 -19.90
N PRO A 216 -5.01 -6.29 -21.12
CA PRO A 216 -3.64 -5.83 -21.34
C PRO A 216 -3.34 -4.48 -20.66
N ALA A 217 -4.23 -3.49 -20.80
CA ALA A 217 -4.02 -2.18 -20.19
C ALA A 217 -4.02 -2.24 -18.66
N PHE A 218 -4.85 -3.10 -18.06
CA PHE A 218 -4.82 -3.32 -16.62
C PHE A 218 -3.48 -3.94 -16.16
N ALA A 219 -2.94 -4.90 -16.92
CA ALA A 219 -1.61 -5.45 -16.65
C ALA A 219 -0.51 -4.39 -16.79
N TRP A 220 -0.56 -3.55 -17.82
CA TRP A 220 0.41 -2.46 -18.03
C TRP A 220 0.38 -1.43 -16.89
N ARG A 221 -0.81 -1.06 -16.40
CA ARG A 221 -0.97 -0.19 -15.22
C ARG A 221 -0.40 -0.81 -13.96
N ARG A 222 -0.68 -2.10 -13.71
CA ARG A 222 -0.15 -2.87 -12.57
C ARG A 222 1.37 -3.00 -12.58
N LEU A 223 1.95 -3.20 -13.77
CA LEU A 223 3.40 -3.34 -13.96
C LEU A 223 4.14 -1.99 -14.01
N GLY A 224 3.42 -0.86 -13.94
CA GLY A 224 4.01 0.48 -14.00
C GLY A 224 4.56 0.84 -15.38
N LEU A 225 4.01 0.25 -16.45
CA LEU A 225 4.44 0.51 -17.83
C LEU A 225 3.80 1.78 -18.42
N VAL A 226 2.63 2.16 -17.93
CA VAL A 226 1.92 3.36 -18.35
C VAL A 226 1.41 4.15 -17.16
N GLU A 227 1.46 5.47 -17.28
CA GLU A 227 0.90 6.43 -16.33
C GLU A 227 -0.63 6.36 -16.31
N ARG A 228 -1.26 7.13 -15.41
CA ARG A 228 -2.73 7.14 -15.28
C ARG A 228 -3.42 7.61 -16.55
N ASP A 229 -2.79 8.52 -17.29
CA ASP A 229 -3.28 9.08 -18.55
C ASP A 229 -2.91 8.22 -19.77
N GLY A 230 -2.25 7.06 -19.56
CA GLY A 230 -1.81 6.16 -20.62
C GLY A 230 -0.44 6.49 -21.23
N THR A 231 0.23 7.56 -20.78
CA THR A 231 1.59 7.88 -21.23
C THR A 231 2.56 6.77 -20.83
N PRO A 232 3.40 6.24 -21.74
CA PRO A 232 4.42 5.25 -21.36
C PRO A 232 5.41 5.79 -20.33
N THR A 233 5.68 5.02 -19.28
CA THR A 233 6.75 5.33 -18.33
C THR A 233 8.12 4.99 -18.95
N ARG A 234 9.24 5.39 -18.32
CA ARG A 234 10.58 4.90 -18.73
C ARG A 234 10.64 3.37 -18.78
N ARG A 235 10.02 2.71 -17.80
CA ARG A 235 9.85 1.24 -17.79
C ARG A 235 9.08 0.75 -19.00
N GLY A 236 7.95 1.37 -19.30
CA GLY A 236 7.10 1.04 -20.45
C GLY A 236 7.82 1.19 -21.79
N VAL A 237 8.61 2.25 -21.94
CA VAL A 237 9.43 2.48 -23.13
C VAL A 237 10.46 1.36 -23.31
N VAL A 238 11.26 1.08 -22.27
CA VAL A 238 12.24 -0.03 -22.31
C VAL A 238 11.54 -1.36 -22.55
N PHE A 239 10.45 -1.63 -21.85
CA PHE A 239 9.64 -2.83 -22.03
C PHE A 239 9.22 -3.04 -23.48
N GLY A 240 8.76 -1.98 -24.14
CA GLY A 240 8.29 -2.01 -25.53
C GLY A 240 9.37 -2.38 -26.56
N PHE A 241 10.65 -2.35 -26.20
CA PHE A 241 11.73 -2.81 -27.07
C PHE A 241 11.89 -4.33 -27.04
N PHE A 242 11.44 -5.02 -26.00
CA PHE A 242 11.72 -6.44 -25.81
C PHE A 242 10.48 -7.32 -25.89
N GLN A 243 10.69 -8.64 -25.88
CA GLN A 243 9.62 -9.63 -25.94
C GLN A 243 9.33 -10.19 -24.56
N GLY A 244 8.05 -10.48 -24.28
CA GLY A 244 7.62 -11.09 -23.02
C GLY A 244 8.08 -10.29 -21.79
N GLY A 245 8.59 -10.99 -20.77
CA GLY A 245 9.07 -10.38 -19.52
C GLY A 245 10.49 -9.81 -19.56
N GLU A 246 11.20 -9.88 -20.69
CA GLU A 246 12.62 -9.47 -20.78
C GLU A 246 12.80 -7.99 -20.43
N GLY A 247 11.98 -7.15 -21.04
CA GLY A 247 12.05 -5.71 -20.83
C GLY A 247 11.67 -5.30 -19.40
N LEU A 248 10.86 -6.11 -18.71
CA LEU A 248 10.56 -5.90 -17.28
C LEU A 248 11.82 -6.13 -16.43
N ALA A 249 12.56 -7.21 -16.66
CA ALA A 249 13.80 -7.47 -15.92
C ALA A 249 14.87 -6.42 -16.20
N ILE A 250 15.04 -6.03 -17.48
CA ILE A 250 15.99 -5.00 -17.89
C ILE A 250 15.63 -3.66 -17.25
N ALA A 251 14.37 -3.23 -17.34
CA ALA A 251 13.95 -1.97 -16.77
C ALA A 251 14.09 -1.94 -15.24
N ALA A 252 13.73 -3.03 -14.54
CA ALA A 252 13.92 -3.13 -13.09
C ALA A 252 15.40 -2.97 -12.69
N ALA A 253 16.33 -3.58 -13.42
CA ALA A 253 17.76 -3.46 -13.17
C ALA A 253 18.34 -2.07 -13.50
N LEU A 254 17.80 -1.41 -14.52
CA LEU A 254 18.19 -0.04 -14.87
C LEU A 254 17.66 0.98 -13.87
N GLU A 255 16.46 0.77 -13.31
CA GLU A 255 15.87 1.62 -12.26
C GLU A 255 16.61 1.49 -10.93
N GLU A 256 17.22 0.34 -10.64
CA GLU A 256 18.08 0.15 -9.48
C GLU A 256 19.46 0.81 -9.70
N GLU A 257 19.62 2.04 -9.18
CA GLU A 257 20.85 2.84 -9.35
C GLU A 257 22.11 2.13 -8.86
N THR A 258 21.98 1.31 -7.81
CA THR A 258 23.11 0.58 -7.23
C THR A 258 23.53 -0.67 -8.02
N TYR A 259 22.76 -1.07 -9.04
CA TYR A 259 23.09 -2.23 -9.86
C TYR A 259 24.27 -1.91 -10.80
N PRO A 260 25.43 -2.58 -10.69
CA PRO A 260 26.56 -2.34 -11.57
C PRO A 260 26.25 -2.77 -13.01
N ILE A 261 26.47 -1.90 -14.00
CA ILE A 261 26.18 -2.20 -15.40
C ILE A 261 27.04 -3.37 -15.92
N ASP A 262 28.31 -3.43 -15.50
CA ASP A 262 29.23 -4.51 -15.90
C ASP A 262 28.77 -5.88 -15.40
N ASP A 263 28.07 -5.93 -14.25
CA ASP A 263 27.42 -7.15 -13.77
C ASP A 263 26.14 -7.43 -14.52
N LEU A 264 25.31 -6.39 -14.68
CA LEU A 264 24.01 -6.49 -15.35
C LEU A 264 24.15 -7.13 -16.72
N VAL A 265 25.12 -6.71 -17.55
CA VAL A 265 25.29 -7.28 -18.90
C VAL A 265 25.41 -8.80 -18.89
N PHE A 266 26.10 -9.39 -17.91
CA PHE A 266 26.18 -10.85 -17.76
C PHE A 266 24.93 -11.44 -17.10
N ASP A 267 24.37 -10.76 -16.10
CA ASP A 267 23.16 -11.21 -15.39
C ASP A 267 21.95 -11.35 -16.31
N LEU A 268 21.91 -10.60 -17.42
CA LEU A 268 20.91 -10.75 -18.48
C LEU A 268 20.89 -12.16 -19.10
N ALA A 269 21.98 -12.94 -19.01
CA ALA A 269 22.00 -14.33 -19.46
C ALA A 269 20.96 -15.18 -18.74
N ASN A 270 20.61 -14.84 -17.50
CA ASN A 270 19.62 -15.56 -16.72
C ASN A 270 18.21 -15.47 -17.34
N ILE A 271 17.86 -14.40 -18.08
CA ILE A 271 16.47 -14.13 -18.51
C ILE A 271 15.88 -15.22 -19.42
N ARG A 272 16.71 -15.87 -20.24
CA ARG A 272 16.30 -16.93 -21.20
C ARG A 272 16.96 -18.30 -20.96
N ALA A 273 17.64 -18.43 -19.82
CA ALA A 273 18.45 -19.61 -19.50
C ALA A 273 17.63 -20.85 -19.18
N GLY A 274 16.43 -20.69 -18.61
CA GLY A 274 15.63 -21.80 -18.09
C GLY A 274 16.26 -22.47 -16.85
N PRO A 275 15.54 -23.41 -16.22
CA PRO A 275 15.81 -23.81 -14.83
C PRO A 275 17.08 -24.66 -14.64
N ARG A 276 17.67 -25.20 -15.71
CA ARG A 276 18.79 -26.17 -15.63
C ARG A 276 20.09 -25.59 -15.09
N PHE A 277 20.25 -24.27 -15.12
CA PHE A 277 21.46 -23.58 -14.69
C PHE A 277 21.57 -23.43 -13.17
N ALA A 278 20.47 -23.62 -12.43
CA ALA A 278 20.45 -23.37 -10.99
C ALA A 278 21.14 -24.47 -10.19
N GLY A 279 21.31 -25.68 -10.74
CA GLY A 279 21.90 -26.79 -9.99
C GLY A 279 21.11 -27.09 -8.70
N ASP A 280 21.79 -27.00 -7.56
CA ASP A 280 21.20 -27.15 -6.23
C ASP A 280 20.67 -25.83 -5.63
N ASP A 281 20.92 -24.69 -6.29
CA ASP A 281 20.43 -23.37 -5.88
C ASP A 281 18.98 -23.13 -6.33
N ALA A 282 18.38 -22.04 -5.81
CA ALA A 282 17.03 -21.64 -6.17
C ALA A 282 16.93 -21.22 -7.66
N PRO A 283 16.01 -21.81 -8.46
CA PRO A 283 15.87 -21.49 -9.90
C PRO A 283 15.60 -20.03 -10.24
N LEU A 284 14.87 -19.34 -9.36
CA LEU A 284 14.50 -17.92 -9.50
C LEU A 284 15.41 -16.99 -8.65
N GLY A 285 16.56 -17.50 -8.21
CA GLY A 285 17.53 -16.79 -7.39
C GLY A 285 18.39 -15.80 -8.17
N GLY A 286 19.55 -15.48 -7.59
CA GLY A 286 20.47 -14.49 -8.12
C GLY A 286 20.01 -13.05 -7.91
N ARG A 287 20.91 -12.10 -8.18
CA ARG A 287 20.68 -10.67 -7.95
C ARG A 287 19.51 -10.13 -8.78
N LEU A 288 19.49 -10.44 -10.07
CA LEU A 288 18.43 -9.98 -10.99
C LEU A 288 17.06 -10.59 -10.66
N GLY A 289 17.01 -11.88 -10.32
CA GLY A 289 15.78 -12.57 -9.93
C GLY A 289 15.20 -11.98 -8.65
N ALA A 290 16.02 -11.84 -7.61
CA ALA A 290 15.61 -11.22 -6.35
C ALA A 290 15.13 -9.77 -6.53
N LEU A 291 15.79 -8.99 -7.40
CA LEU A 291 15.36 -7.64 -7.74
C LEU A 291 13.99 -7.64 -8.41
N CYS A 292 13.79 -8.47 -9.45
CA CYS A 292 12.52 -8.58 -10.15
C CYS A 292 11.39 -8.98 -9.18
N GLN A 293 11.62 -9.98 -8.32
CA GLN A 293 10.64 -10.39 -7.31
C GLN A 293 10.24 -9.27 -6.35
N ARG A 294 11.19 -8.40 -5.98
CA ARG A 294 10.93 -7.25 -5.12
C ARG A 294 10.16 -6.16 -5.87
N VAL A 295 10.56 -5.82 -7.09
CA VAL A 295 9.95 -4.77 -7.92
C VAL A 295 8.53 -5.15 -8.36
N TYR A 296 8.32 -6.43 -8.67
CA TYR A 296 7.05 -6.96 -9.16
C TYR A 296 6.30 -7.78 -8.09
N GLU A 297 6.68 -7.65 -6.82
CA GLU A 297 5.97 -8.23 -5.67
C GLU A 297 5.62 -9.72 -5.78
N ARG A 298 6.46 -10.50 -6.49
CA ARG A 298 6.24 -11.92 -6.79
C ARG A 298 4.89 -12.21 -7.46
N THR A 299 4.35 -11.28 -8.24
CA THR A 299 3.07 -11.48 -8.93
C THR A 299 3.22 -12.29 -10.21
N ASP A 300 2.15 -13.02 -10.54
CA ASP A 300 2.02 -13.68 -11.84
C ASP A 300 1.31 -12.76 -12.83
N HIS A 301 1.92 -12.61 -14.00
CA HIS A 301 1.34 -11.89 -15.13
C HIS A 301 1.42 -12.79 -16.36
N PRO A 302 0.29 -13.37 -16.82
CA PRO A 302 0.29 -14.31 -17.94
C PRO A 302 1.03 -13.76 -19.17
N GLY A 303 1.99 -14.54 -19.67
CA GLY A 303 2.84 -14.16 -20.81
C GLY A 303 4.04 -13.25 -20.47
N TYR A 304 4.13 -12.73 -19.25
CA TYR A 304 5.20 -11.83 -18.82
C TYR A 304 6.02 -12.40 -17.67
N LEU A 305 5.38 -12.67 -16.53
CA LEU A 305 6.03 -13.02 -15.27
C LEU A 305 5.38 -14.25 -14.61
N GLU A 306 6.23 -15.05 -13.97
CA GLU A 306 5.86 -16.08 -13.00
C GLU A 306 6.64 -15.82 -11.71
N MET A 307 5.96 -15.75 -10.57
CA MET A 307 6.55 -15.38 -9.28
C MET A 307 7.38 -14.07 -9.36
N GLY A 308 6.95 -13.10 -10.18
CA GLY A 308 7.60 -11.80 -10.35
C GLY A 308 8.88 -11.82 -11.20
N VAL A 309 9.22 -12.92 -11.87
CA VAL A 309 10.40 -13.01 -12.77
C VAL A 309 9.98 -13.47 -14.18
N PRO A 310 10.79 -13.21 -15.24
CA PRO A 310 10.46 -13.66 -16.59
C PRO A 310 10.27 -15.19 -16.67
N LEU A 311 9.33 -15.65 -17.51
CA LEU A 311 8.94 -17.07 -17.63
C LEU A 311 10.10 -18.04 -17.94
N HIS A 312 11.15 -17.55 -18.58
CA HIS A 312 12.32 -18.37 -18.97
C HIS A 312 13.55 -18.07 -18.13
N TYR A 313 13.36 -17.42 -16.98
CA TYR A 313 14.44 -17.08 -16.07
C TYR A 313 15.09 -18.34 -15.50
N GLY A 314 16.41 -18.33 -15.44
CA GLY A 314 17.22 -19.37 -14.83
C GLY A 314 18.45 -18.77 -14.17
N SER A 315 18.48 -18.81 -12.84
CA SER A 315 19.66 -18.43 -12.05
C SER A 315 20.86 -19.34 -12.39
N GLY A 316 22.08 -18.80 -12.28
CA GLY A 316 23.33 -19.55 -12.51
C GLY A 316 23.89 -19.43 -13.93
N ALA A 317 23.10 -18.98 -14.90
CA ALA A 317 23.58 -18.84 -16.28
C ALA A 317 24.58 -17.70 -16.46
N ALA A 318 24.40 -16.61 -15.71
CA ALA A 318 25.31 -15.47 -15.72
C ALA A 318 26.74 -15.87 -15.37
N GLU A 319 26.91 -16.69 -14.33
CA GLU A 319 28.19 -17.21 -13.86
C GLU A 319 28.84 -18.13 -14.91
N VAL A 320 28.05 -19.04 -15.48
CA VAL A 320 28.51 -19.94 -16.56
C VAL A 320 28.93 -19.16 -17.80
N ILE A 321 28.13 -18.19 -18.25
CA ILE A 321 28.45 -17.38 -19.43
C ILE A 321 29.69 -16.52 -19.18
N ARG A 322 29.83 -15.94 -18.00
CA ARG A 322 31.03 -15.17 -17.63
C ARG A 322 32.29 -16.03 -17.68
N GLU A 323 32.23 -17.26 -17.18
CA GLU A 323 33.34 -18.21 -17.25
C GLU A 323 33.65 -18.60 -18.70
N VAL A 324 32.63 -18.92 -19.52
CA VAL A 324 32.81 -19.29 -20.93
C VAL A 324 33.44 -18.15 -21.75
N VAL A 325 33.04 -16.91 -21.49
CA VAL A 325 33.57 -15.73 -22.18
C VAL A 325 35.01 -15.43 -21.76
N THR A 326 35.32 -15.60 -20.47
CA THR A 326 36.65 -15.32 -19.91
C THR A 326 37.65 -16.43 -20.28
N ASN A 327 37.20 -17.69 -20.23
CA ASN A 327 38.00 -18.89 -20.45
C ASN A 327 37.35 -19.81 -21.50
N PRO A 328 37.45 -19.51 -22.82
CA PRO A 328 36.78 -20.29 -23.87
C PRO A 328 37.16 -21.78 -23.91
N GLY A 329 38.36 -22.15 -23.44
CA GLY A 329 38.82 -23.55 -23.34
C GLY A 329 38.17 -24.35 -22.19
N GLY A 330 37.55 -23.66 -21.22
CA GLY A 330 36.90 -24.25 -20.04
C GLY A 330 35.45 -24.69 -20.28
N ARG A 331 34.86 -24.34 -21.42
CA ARG A 331 33.46 -24.65 -21.79
C ARG A 331 33.07 -26.12 -21.61
N TYR A 332 34.01 -27.05 -21.79
CA TYR A 332 33.79 -28.49 -21.66
C TYR A 332 33.80 -29.02 -20.23
N LYS A 333 34.17 -28.18 -19.25
CA LYS A 333 34.29 -28.57 -17.83
C LYS A 333 33.10 -28.14 -16.97
N ILE A 334 32.16 -27.34 -17.53
CA ILE A 334 31.08 -26.69 -16.77
C ILE A 334 29.78 -27.52 -16.82
N THR A 335 29.80 -28.72 -17.42
CA THR A 335 28.61 -29.57 -17.53
C THR A 335 28.42 -30.48 -16.32
N SER A 336 27.17 -30.77 -16.01
CA SER A 336 26.73 -31.74 -14.99
C SER A 336 25.68 -32.69 -15.58
N ASP A 337 25.16 -33.62 -14.77
CA ASP A 337 24.06 -34.50 -15.20
C ASP A 337 22.79 -33.71 -15.61
N SER A 338 22.60 -32.51 -15.04
CA SER A 338 21.47 -31.61 -15.32
C SER A 338 21.78 -30.52 -16.36
N LEU A 339 23.02 -30.04 -16.47
CA LEU A 339 23.45 -28.99 -17.40
C LEU A 339 24.31 -29.55 -18.53
N ARG A 340 23.76 -29.59 -19.75
CA ARG A 340 24.46 -30.14 -20.93
C ARG A 340 25.11 -29.05 -21.78
N HIS A 341 26.07 -29.44 -22.62
CA HIS A 341 26.74 -28.54 -23.57
C HIS A 341 25.76 -27.75 -24.45
N GLY A 342 24.70 -28.41 -24.96
CA GLY A 342 23.68 -27.75 -25.77
C GLY A 342 22.88 -26.68 -25.01
N ASP A 343 22.72 -26.83 -23.69
CA ASP A 343 22.07 -25.81 -22.87
C ASP A 343 22.95 -24.55 -22.76
N VAL A 344 24.27 -24.74 -22.57
CA VAL A 344 25.26 -23.65 -22.52
C VAL A 344 25.37 -22.93 -23.87
N GLU A 345 25.42 -23.66 -24.98
CA GLU A 345 25.45 -23.07 -26.32
C GLU A 345 24.18 -22.26 -26.62
N ARG A 346 23.00 -22.78 -26.25
CA ARG A 346 21.73 -22.06 -26.36
C ARG A 346 21.73 -20.80 -25.52
N ALA A 347 22.13 -20.88 -24.25
CA ALA A 347 22.17 -19.72 -23.36
C ALA A 347 23.13 -18.63 -23.87
N LEU A 348 24.31 -19.02 -24.39
CA LEU A 348 25.26 -18.10 -25.00
C LEU A 348 24.66 -17.42 -26.25
N MET A 349 23.96 -18.17 -27.09
CA MET A 349 23.29 -17.63 -28.29
C MET A 349 22.16 -16.65 -27.92
N GLU A 350 21.30 -17.01 -26.98
CA GLU A 350 20.19 -16.18 -26.50
C GLU A 350 20.69 -14.90 -25.82
N TRP A 351 21.70 -15.02 -24.95
CA TRP A 351 22.34 -13.87 -24.31
C TRP A 351 22.92 -12.90 -25.35
N ARG A 352 23.71 -13.40 -26.31
CA ARG A 352 24.24 -12.56 -27.40
C ARG A 352 23.13 -11.94 -28.25
N SER A 353 22.03 -12.66 -28.48
CA SER A 353 20.86 -12.12 -29.18
C SER A 353 20.26 -10.94 -28.43
N LEU A 354 20.09 -11.08 -27.11
CA LEU A 354 19.59 -10.02 -26.25
C LEU A 354 20.54 -8.81 -26.21
N LEU A 355 21.86 -9.04 -26.15
CA LEU A 355 22.85 -7.96 -26.21
C LEU A 355 22.83 -7.22 -27.55
N ARG A 356 22.64 -7.92 -28.67
CA ARG A 356 22.49 -7.26 -29.98
C ARG A 356 21.24 -6.41 -30.03
N HIS A 357 20.15 -6.89 -29.43
CA HIS A 357 18.91 -6.12 -29.34
C HIS A 357 19.11 -4.85 -28.49
N LEU A 358 19.75 -4.96 -27.33
CA LEU A 358 20.13 -3.81 -26.50
C LEU A 358 20.98 -2.81 -27.28
N ALA A 359 22.06 -3.28 -27.89
CA ALA A 359 22.98 -2.47 -28.68
C ALA A 359 22.27 -1.71 -29.82
N ALA A 360 21.37 -2.40 -30.54
CA ALA A 360 20.60 -1.83 -31.65
C ALA A 360 19.37 -1.01 -31.21
N GLY A 361 19.02 -1.00 -29.92
CA GLY A 361 17.88 -0.22 -29.41
C GLY A 361 18.05 1.28 -29.66
N PRO A 362 16.99 2.09 -29.57
CA PRO A 362 17.10 3.54 -29.72
C PRO A 362 17.91 4.17 -28.58
N ASP A 363 18.39 5.39 -28.80
CA ASP A 363 18.98 6.19 -27.72
C ASP A 363 17.87 6.78 -26.86
N LEU A 364 18.08 6.74 -25.54
CA LEU A 364 17.18 7.34 -24.58
C LEU A 364 17.96 8.35 -23.74
N GLU A 365 17.27 9.41 -23.31
CA GLU A 365 17.75 10.38 -22.31
C GLU A 365 17.80 9.72 -20.92
N TRP A 366 18.61 8.67 -20.79
CA TRP A 366 18.81 7.89 -19.58
C TRP A 366 20.22 7.32 -19.55
N GLU A 367 21.08 7.88 -18.69
CA GLU A 367 22.50 7.54 -18.62
C GLU A 367 22.76 6.05 -18.42
N ARG A 368 21.99 5.38 -17.54
CA ARG A 368 22.14 3.94 -17.28
C ARG A 368 21.77 3.08 -18.49
N TRP A 369 20.76 3.48 -19.27
CA TRP A 369 20.43 2.82 -20.54
C TRP A 369 21.58 2.95 -21.53
N MET A 370 22.13 4.15 -21.70
CA MET A 370 23.26 4.40 -22.59
C MET A 370 24.52 3.64 -22.14
N ALA A 371 24.77 3.56 -20.84
CA ALA A 371 25.85 2.76 -20.27
C ALA A 371 25.66 1.26 -20.56
N LEU A 372 24.45 0.72 -20.37
CA LEU A 372 24.15 -0.68 -20.69
C LEU A 372 24.33 -0.97 -22.18
N LYS A 373 23.86 -0.08 -23.05
CA LYS A 373 24.08 -0.18 -24.51
C LYS A 373 25.56 -0.20 -24.86
N SER A 374 26.36 0.70 -24.28
CA SER A 374 27.81 0.75 -24.49
C SER A 374 28.49 -0.54 -24.03
N ALA A 375 28.14 -1.04 -22.84
CA ALA A 375 28.72 -2.27 -22.31
C ALA A 375 28.35 -3.50 -23.15
N ALA A 376 27.11 -3.55 -23.68
CA ALA A 376 26.68 -4.58 -24.63
C ALA A 376 27.50 -4.55 -25.93
N HIS A 377 27.76 -3.36 -26.51
CA HIS A 377 28.62 -3.22 -27.69
C HIS A 377 30.03 -3.74 -27.43
N GLN A 378 30.66 -3.30 -26.33
CA GLN A 378 32.02 -3.71 -25.98
C GLN A 378 32.15 -5.23 -25.83
N ILE A 379 31.15 -5.90 -25.24
CA ILE A 379 31.14 -7.35 -25.11
C ILE A 379 30.97 -8.03 -26.47
N LEU A 380 30.05 -7.55 -27.32
CA LEU A 380 29.83 -8.11 -28.65
C LEU A 380 31.08 -8.03 -29.52
N ASP A 381 31.78 -6.90 -29.50
CA ASP A 381 33.03 -6.70 -30.26
C ASP A 381 34.12 -7.68 -29.82
N ARG A 382 34.33 -7.82 -28.50
CA ARG A 382 35.33 -8.71 -27.91
C ARG A 382 35.03 -10.19 -28.14
N THR A 383 33.76 -10.55 -28.23
CA THR A 383 33.31 -11.94 -28.36
C THR A 383 32.87 -12.27 -29.79
N THR A 384 33.34 -11.53 -30.79
CA THR A 384 33.06 -11.82 -32.19
C THR A 384 33.61 -13.20 -32.54
N SER A 385 32.72 -14.20 -32.59
CA SER A 385 33.02 -15.52 -33.13
C SER A 385 33.21 -15.40 -34.66
N PRO A 386 34.14 -16.13 -35.28
CA PRO A 386 34.44 -16.05 -36.74
C PRO A 386 33.28 -16.41 -37.67
N ALA A 387 32.09 -16.69 -37.14
CA ALA A 387 30.90 -17.11 -37.88
C ALA A 387 30.13 -15.95 -38.54
N PHE A 388 30.67 -14.73 -38.57
CA PHE A 388 30.25 -13.74 -39.58
C PHE A 388 30.92 -14.11 -40.91
N LEU A 389 30.35 -15.12 -41.58
CA LEU A 389 30.53 -15.22 -43.02
C LEU A 389 29.87 -13.98 -43.60
N ASN A 390 30.66 -13.08 -44.20
CA ASN A 390 30.13 -12.17 -45.21
C ASN A 390 29.47 -13.06 -46.26
N PHE A 391 28.15 -13.20 -46.19
CA PHE A 391 27.41 -13.88 -47.23
C PHE A 391 27.70 -13.11 -48.53
N PRO A 392 28.12 -13.78 -49.61
CA PRO A 392 28.24 -13.11 -50.89
C PRO A 392 26.88 -12.46 -51.22
N PRO A 393 26.88 -11.30 -51.90
CA PRO A 393 25.64 -10.66 -52.29
C PRO A 393 24.74 -11.66 -53.03
N LEU A 394 23.44 -11.60 -52.77
CA LEU A 394 22.46 -12.49 -53.39
C LEU A 394 22.69 -12.56 -54.90
N LEU A 395 22.73 -13.76 -55.46
CA LEU A 395 22.84 -13.94 -56.90
C LEU A 395 21.65 -13.24 -57.59
N ALA A 396 21.85 -12.71 -58.80
CA ALA A 396 20.81 -12.00 -59.54
C ALA A 396 19.50 -12.81 -59.70
N ALA A 397 19.58 -14.15 -59.69
CA ALA A 397 18.43 -15.05 -59.72
C ALA A 397 17.62 -15.07 -58.41
N GLN A 398 18.26 -14.86 -57.26
CA GLN A 398 17.63 -14.82 -55.93
C GLN A 398 16.96 -13.47 -55.66
N GLN A 399 17.56 -12.37 -56.12
CA GLN A 399 16.99 -11.01 -56.01
C GLN A 399 15.66 -10.87 -56.76
N ARG A 400 15.49 -11.58 -57.90
CA ARG A 400 14.23 -11.58 -58.67
C ARG A 400 13.04 -12.22 -57.94
N ARG A 401 13.29 -13.06 -56.91
CA ARG A 401 12.22 -13.71 -56.12
C ARG A 401 11.78 -12.89 -54.90
N SER A 402 12.55 -11.88 -54.51
CA SER A 402 12.28 -11.04 -53.33
C SER A 402 11.53 -9.74 -53.66
N GLY A 403 11.27 -9.48 -54.96
CA GLY A 403 10.61 -8.27 -55.45
C GLY A 403 9.23 -8.53 -56.06
N ALA A 404 8.41 -9.37 -55.42
CA ALA A 404 7.01 -9.60 -55.80
C ALA A 404 6.08 -9.52 -54.59
#